data_AF-A0A2N1KRW4-F1
#
_entry.id   AF-A0A2N1KRW4-F1
#
_cell.length_a   1.000
_cell.length_b   1.000
_cell.length_c   1.000
_cell.angle_alpha   90.00
_cell.angle_beta   90.00
_cell.angle_gamma   90.00
#
_symmetry.space_group_name_H-M   'P 1'
#
loop_
_entity.id
_entity.type
_entity.pdbx_description
1 polymer ?
#
loop_
_entity_poly.entity_id
_entity_poly.type
_entity_poly.pdbx_seq_one_letter_code
_entity_poly.pdbx_strand_id
1 'polypeptide(L)'
;MANIYISYQHTNAEIVKRISEELINRGHKILLDDSVLKVGQDWRKVLLDSLKNADGVLVLITEQSLKSNYVVSEVGTARAYVAESANKKFIIPIIYGEIPIPNFIDDLYCIRLSDNSFLETIDKIDASISGFLGRKEAEKENKIIEKKDVETKASDFIKDSTSALIKREWNNKIVAYICYIIGIGTLIYGINIGITGFKNFPEIQALLDKHPNQVWGIYILVVLKSIIVIGLLIAASKYVFTLGKSFMHESLRNADRIHAISFGEFYLKAYGDKVGTHTEIKEIFQEWNIDKPSAFSNIDTSSYDPKFSDNLVEIIKTLSSKVKSSD
;
A
#
# COMPACT_ATOMS: atom_id res chain seq x y z
N MET A 1 19.81 -30.54 11.78
CA MET A 1 19.17 -31.76 11.26
C MET A 1 18.72 -31.51 9.83
N ALA A 2 19.03 -32.41 8.89
CA ALA A 2 18.51 -32.40 7.51
C ALA A 2 17.75 -33.69 7.22
N ASN A 3 16.74 -33.63 6.36
CA ASN A 3 16.10 -34.81 5.77
C ASN A 3 16.80 -35.14 4.43
N ILE A 4 17.42 -36.31 4.35
CA ILE A 4 18.28 -36.69 3.21
C ILE A 4 17.71 -37.93 2.56
N TYR A 5 17.43 -37.84 1.26
CA TYR A 5 17.11 -39.02 0.45
C TYR A 5 18.39 -39.58 -0.14
N ILE A 6 18.61 -40.90 -0.05
CA ILE A 6 19.76 -41.54 -0.68
C ILE A 6 19.27 -42.31 -1.91
N SER A 7 19.70 -41.89 -3.09
CA SER A 7 19.51 -42.59 -4.37
C SER A 7 20.63 -43.61 -4.55
N TYR A 8 20.28 -44.89 -4.68
CA TYR A 8 21.24 -45.99 -4.82
C TYR A 8 20.64 -47.18 -5.57
N GLN A 9 21.51 -48.08 -6.04
CA GLN A 9 21.11 -49.38 -6.56
C GLN A 9 21.05 -50.38 -5.39
N HIS A 10 20.00 -51.21 -5.28
CA HIS A 10 19.83 -52.18 -4.18
C HIS A 10 21.04 -53.11 -3.93
N THR A 11 21.85 -53.40 -4.96
CA THR A 11 23.10 -54.17 -4.81
C THR A 11 24.13 -53.51 -3.89
N ASN A 12 24.00 -52.20 -3.65
CA ASN A 12 24.87 -51.39 -2.80
C ASN A 12 24.25 -51.13 -1.42
N ALA A 13 23.24 -51.89 -1.01
CA ALA A 13 22.52 -51.66 0.25
C ALA A 13 23.45 -51.68 1.49
N GLU A 14 24.51 -52.52 1.48
CA GLU A 14 25.44 -52.62 2.61
C GLU A 14 26.23 -51.33 2.85
N ILE A 15 26.81 -50.74 1.80
CA ILE A 15 27.54 -49.47 1.93
C ILE A 15 26.60 -48.31 2.25
N VAL A 16 25.39 -48.29 1.69
CA VAL A 16 24.38 -47.28 1.99
C VAL A 16 23.92 -47.35 3.44
N LYS A 17 23.77 -48.56 3.99
CA LYS A 17 23.45 -48.76 5.40
C LYS A 17 24.52 -48.15 6.31
N ARG A 18 25.81 -48.40 6.02
CA ARG A 18 26.94 -47.81 6.77
C ARG A 18 26.91 -46.28 6.71
N ILE A 19 26.72 -45.70 5.52
CA ILE A 19 26.61 -44.23 5.35
C ILE A 19 25.42 -43.70 6.14
N SER A 20 24.29 -44.39 6.09
CA SER A 20 23.05 -43.97 6.75
C SER A 20 23.22 -43.95 8.27
N GLU A 21 23.77 -45.00 8.86
CA GLU A 21 24.04 -45.09 10.31
C GLU A 21 24.92 -43.92 10.78
N GLU A 22 25.98 -43.62 10.04
CA GLU A 22 26.89 -42.53 10.35
C GLU A 22 26.26 -41.13 10.24
N LEU A 23 25.43 -40.89 9.22
CA LEU A 23 24.71 -39.62 9.09
C LEU A 23 23.59 -39.48 10.12
N ILE A 24 22.95 -40.59 10.52
CA ILE A 24 21.97 -40.61 11.63
C ILE A 24 22.65 -40.27 12.94
N ASN A 25 23.84 -40.82 13.22
CA ASN A 25 24.63 -40.50 14.41
C ASN A 25 25.01 -39.02 14.48
N ARG A 26 25.17 -38.36 13.33
CA ARG A 26 25.38 -36.90 13.22
C ARG A 26 24.10 -36.07 13.31
N GLY A 27 22.94 -36.71 13.52
CA GLY A 27 21.66 -36.04 13.74
C GLY A 27 20.89 -35.69 12.46
N HIS A 28 21.16 -36.38 11.35
CA HIS A 28 20.34 -36.30 10.13
C HIS A 28 19.26 -37.37 10.10
N LYS A 29 18.19 -37.11 9.35
CA LYS A 29 17.15 -38.09 9.07
C LYS A 29 17.36 -38.63 7.65
N ILE A 30 17.48 -39.94 7.52
CA ILE A 30 17.71 -40.60 6.23
C ILE A 30 16.41 -41.23 5.73
N LEU A 31 16.12 -41.03 4.44
CA LEU A 31 14.99 -41.61 3.70
C LEU A 31 15.57 -42.63 2.70
N LEU A 32 15.13 -43.89 2.80
CA LEU A 32 15.56 -45.02 1.97
C LEU A 32 14.33 -45.75 1.42
N ASP A 33 14.47 -46.42 0.28
CA ASP A 33 13.40 -47.24 -0.33
C ASP A 33 12.79 -48.23 0.68
N ASP A 34 13.62 -48.99 1.38
CA ASP A 34 13.17 -50.03 2.32
C ASP A 34 12.50 -49.46 3.59
N SER A 35 12.76 -48.20 3.95
CA SER A 35 12.19 -47.57 5.14
C SER A 35 10.88 -46.80 4.87
N VAL A 36 10.60 -46.48 3.61
CA VAL A 36 9.43 -45.68 3.21
C VAL A 36 8.34 -46.54 2.53
N LEU A 37 8.71 -47.63 1.85
CA LEU A 37 7.78 -48.45 1.08
C LEU A 37 6.98 -49.44 1.95
N LYS A 38 5.65 -49.41 1.86
CA LYS A 38 4.76 -50.44 2.42
C LYS A 38 4.16 -51.32 1.32
N VAL A 39 3.95 -52.60 1.62
CA VAL A 39 3.32 -53.57 0.71
C VAL A 39 1.95 -53.04 0.25
N GLY A 40 1.73 -52.99 -1.07
CA GLY A 40 0.50 -52.50 -1.70
C GLY A 40 0.47 -51.01 -2.08
N GLN A 41 1.54 -50.24 -1.81
CA GLN A 41 1.65 -48.85 -2.24
C GLN A 41 2.18 -48.71 -3.67
N ASP A 42 1.79 -47.62 -4.35
CA ASP A 42 2.48 -47.17 -5.57
C ASP A 42 3.86 -46.64 -5.21
N TRP A 43 4.85 -47.52 -5.31
CA TRP A 43 6.22 -47.25 -4.89
C TRP A 43 6.83 -46.05 -5.62
N ARG A 44 6.52 -45.83 -6.92
CA ARG A 44 7.07 -44.69 -7.68
C ARG A 44 6.60 -43.37 -7.10
N LYS A 45 5.31 -43.28 -6.77
CA LYS A 45 4.74 -42.07 -6.18
C LYS A 45 5.37 -41.75 -4.83
N VAL A 46 5.57 -42.78 -3.99
CA VAL A 46 6.18 -42.64 -2.66
C VAL A 46 7.64 -42.18 -2.74
N LEU A 47 8.41 -42.73 -3.67
CA LEU A 47 9.81 -42.30 -3.88
C LEU A 47 9.89 -40.87 -4.42
N LEU A 48 9.04 -40.50 -5.38
CA LEU A 48 8.95 -39.12 -5.87
C LEU A 48 8.57 -38.13 -4.76
N ASP A 49 7.59 -38.47 -3.92
CA ASP A 49 7.21 -37.64 -2.78
C ASP A 49 8.34 -37.54 -1.74
N SER A 50 9.13 -38.59 -1.54
CA SER A 50 10.29 -38.59 -0.64
C SER A 50 11.40 -37.68 -1.17
N LEU A 51 11.73 -37.80 -2.46
CA LEU A 51 12.67 -36.94 -3.17
C LEU A 51 12.23 -35.46 -3.13
N LYS A 52 10.92 -35.22 -3.29
CA LYS A 52 10.33 -33.88 -3.23
C LYS A 52 10.34 -33.28 -1.82
N ASN A 53 10.20 -34.07 -0.77
CA ASN A 53 10.13 -33.54 0.60
C ASN A 53 11.48 -33.52 1.33
N ALA A 54 12.52 -34.14 0.77
CA ALA A 54 13.86 -34.09 1.31
C ALA A 54 14.48 -32.68 1.22
N ASP A 55 15.32 -32.33 2.20
CA ASP A 55 16.19 -31.14 2.16
C ASP A 55 17.31 -31.31 1.14
N GLY A 56 17.70 -32.55 0.84
CA GLY A 56 18.64 -32.83 -0.23
C GLY A 56 18.77 -34.31 -0.54
N VAL A 57 19.53 -34.59 -1.60
CA VAL A 57 19.67 -35.92 -2.20
C VAL A 57 21.14 -36.31 -2.21
N LEU A 58 21.45 -37.44 -1.60
CA LEU A 58 22.72 -38.12 -1.72
C LEU A 58 22.61 -39.12 -2.88
N VAL A 59 23.50 -39.08 -3.86
CA VAL A 59 23.44 -40.02 -4.99
C VAL A 59 24.66 -40.91 -4.94
N LEU A 60 24.47 -42.21 -4.70
CA LEU A 60 25.56 -43.17 -4.73
C LEU A 60 25.76 -43.70 -6.16
N ILE A 61 26.93 -43.41 -6.71
CA ILE A 61 27.31 -43.74 -8.08
C ILE A 61 28.39 -44.81 -8.02
N THR A 62 28.02 -45.99 -8.52
CA THR A 62 28.89 -47.16 -8.71
C THR A 62 28.85 -47.63 -10.16
N GLU A 63 29.76 -48.55 -10.54
CA GLU A 63 29.75 -49.14 -11.88
C GLU A 63 28.38 -49.77 -12.24
N GLN A 64 27.71 -50.39 -11.27
CA GLN A 64 26.38 -50.98 -11.44
C GLN A 64 25.30 -49.92 -11.61
N SER A 65 25.40 -48.80 -10.88
CA SER A 65 24.44 -47.69 -10.99
C SER A 65 24.44 -47.07 -12.40
N LEU A 66 25.59 -47.05 -13.09
CA LEU A 66 25.71 -46.54 -14.45
C LEU A 66 25.02 -47.42 -15.50
N LYS A 67 24.84 -48.71 -15.19
CA LYS A 67 24.11 -49.66 -16.04
C LYS A 67 22.59 -49.58 -15.81
N SER A 68 22.14 -48.80 -14.81
CA SER A 68 20.75 -48.65 -14.42
C SER A 68 20.15 -47.34 -14.94
N ASN A 69 19.13 -47.42 -15.79
CA ASN A 69 18.37 -46.24 -16.23
C ASN A 69 17.66 -45.52 -15.07
N TYR A 70 17.48 -46.20 -13.93
CA TYR A 70 16.75 -45.69 -12.78
C TYR A 70 17.54 -44.61 -12.03
N VAL A 71 18.81 -44.86 -11.69
CA VAL A 71 19.65 -43.89 -10.95
C VAL A 71 19.84 -42.61 -11.77
N VAL A 72 20.06 -42.72 -13.08
CA VAL A 72 20.15 -41.55 -13.98
C VAL A 72 18.86 -40.73 -13.97
N SER A 73 17.69 -41.39 -13.99
CA SER A 73 16.38 -40.73 -13.90
C SER A 73 16.18 -40.02 -12.55
N GLU A 74 16.61 -40.63 -11.45
CA GLU A 74 16.52 -40.02 -10.12
C GLU A 74 17.43 -38.80 -10.00
N VAL A 75 18.66 -38.86 -10.54
CA VAL A 75 19.56 -37.68 -10.62
C VAL A 75 18.90 -36.56 -11.41
N GLY A 76 18.32 -36.87 -12.59
CA GLY A 76 17.59 -35.89 -13.39
C GLY A 76 16.45 -35.23 -12.62
N THR A 77 15.67 -36.04 -11.89
CA THR A 77 14.54 -35.56 -11.08
C THR A 77 15.01 -34.70 -9.89
N ALA A 78 16.07 -35.14 -9.19
CA ALA A 78 16.67 -34.38 -8.10
C ALA A 78 17.19 -33.02 -8.57
N ARG A 79 17.85 -32.96 -9.73
CA ARG A 79 18.31 -31.71 -10.34
C ARG A 79 17.15 -30.77 -10.66
N ALA A 80 16.05 -31.29 -11.22
CA ALA A 80 14.84 -30.49 -11.47
C ALA A 80 14.31 -29.86 -10.17
N TYR A 81 14.23 -30.63 -9.08
CA TYR A 81 13.79 -30.10 -7.79
C TYR A 81 14.75 -29.09 -7.17
N VAL A 82 16.06 -29.24 -7.34
CA VAL A 82 17.05 -28.24 -6.89
C VAL A 82 16.84 -26.92 -7.64
N ALA A 83 16.68 -26.98 -8.97
CA ALA A 83 16.43 -25.81 -9.82
C ALA A 83 15.10 -25.11 -9.47
N GLU A 84 14.01 -25.85 -9.32
CA GLU A 84 12.70 -25.31 -8.92
C GLU A 84 12.71 -24.70 -7.52
N SER A 85 13.51 -25.27 -6.61
CA SER A 85 13.60 -24.80 -5.23
C SER A 85 14.50 -23.57 -5.07
N ALA A 86 14.98 -22.97 -6.16
CA ALA A 86 15.97 -21.89 -6.14
C ALA A 86 17.20 -22.25 -5.29
N ASN A 87 17.76 -23.46 -5.48
CA ASN A 87 18.91 -23.99 -4.75
C ASN A 87 18.73 -24.17 -3.22
N LYS A 88 17.48 -24.16 -2.71
CA LYS A 88 17.19 -24.50 -1.30
C LYS A 88 17.33 -25.97 -0.96
N LYS A 89 17.54 -26.81 -1.98
CA LYS A 89 17.85 -28.23 -1.86
C LYS A 89 19.24 -28.49 -2.38
N PHE A 90 19.87 -29.55 -1.88
CA PHE A 90 21.19 -29.96 -2.33
C PHE A 90 21.18 -31.31 -3.02
N ILE A 91 22.17 -31.53 -3.88
CA ILE A 91 22.51 -32.83 -4.45
C ILE A 91 23.99 -33.07 -4.18
N ILE A 92 24.33 -34.23 -3.59
CA ILE A 92 25.70 -34.62 -3.29
C ILE A 92 25.97 -35.96 -3.98
N PRO A 93 26.67 -35.94 -5.13
CA PRO A 93 27.11 -37.17 -5.79
C PRO A 93 28.26 -37.80 -5.01
N ILE A 94 28.14 -39.09 -4.73
CA ILE A 94 29.16 -39.92 -4.10
C ILE A 94 29.60 -40.97 -5.10
N ILE A 95 30.86 -40.96 -5.47
CA ILE A 95 31.44 -41.97 -6.35
C ILE A 95 32.07 -43.06 -5.48
N TYR A 96 31.59 -44.29 -5.61
CA TYR A 96 32.14 -45.44 -4.90
C TYR A 96 32.75 -46.44 -5.89
N GLY A 97 34.05 -46.70 -5.71
CA GLY A 97 34.89 -47.48 -6.61
C GLY A 97 35.72 -46.63 -7.59
N GLU A 98 36.54 -47.33 -8.37
CA GLU A 98 37.46 -46.76 -9.37
C GLU A 98 36.73 -46.50 -10.70
N ILE A 99 35.73 -45.61 -10.67
CA ILE A 99 35.01 -45.19 -11.87
C ILE A 99 35.31 -43.72 -12.25
N PRO A 100 35.36 -43.39 -13.55
CA PRO A 100 35.41 -42.00 -14.00
C PRO A 100 34.11 -41.28 -13.68
N ILE A 101 34.17 -39.95 -13.55
CA ILE A 101 32.98 -39.12 -13.34
C ILE A 101 32.13 -39.16 -14.63
N PRO A 102 30.85 -39.57 -14.55
CA PRO A 102 29.96 -39.56 -15.71
C PRO A 102 29.61 -38.14 -16.19
N ASN A 103 29.45 -37.97 -17.50
CA ASN A 103 29.13 -36.66 -18.12
C ASN A 103 27.81 -36.02 -17.65
N PHE A 104 26.89 -36.77 -17.03
CA PHE A 104 25.61 -36.22 -16.58
C PHE A 104 25.68 -35.56 -15.20
N ILE A 105 26.84 -35.63 -14.54
CA ILE A 105 27.14 -35.01 -13.24
C ILE A 105 28.56 -34.41 -13.18
N ASP A 106 29.22 -34.21 -14.33
CA ASP A 106 30.56 -33.63 -14.38
C ASP A 106 30.60 -32.13 -14.00
N ASP A 107 29.43 -31.48 -14.06
CA ASP A 107 29.15 -30.15 -13.55
C ASP A 107 29.02 -30.09 -12.02
N LEU A 108 28.88 -31.24 -11.35
CA LEU A 108 28.72 -31.34 -9.90
C LEU A 108 30.03 -31.73 -9.21
N TYR A 109 30.31 -31.08 -8.08
CA TYR A 109 31.44 -31.44 -7.24
C TYR A 109 31.18 -32.78 -6.54
N CYS A 110 31.84 -33.84 -7.02
CA CYS A 110 31.64 -35.21 -6.54
C CYS A 110 32.56 -35.55 -5.36
N ILE A 111 32.03 -36.30 -4.39
CA ILE A 111 32.80 -36.85 -3.28
C ILE A 111 33.18 -38.30 -3.61
N ARG A 112 34.47 -38.65 -3.57
CA ARG A 112 34.91 -40.04 -3.75
C ARG A 112 34.93 -40.77 -2.42
N LEU A 113 34.30 -41.93 -2.37
CA LEU A 113 34.24 -42.81 -1.22
C LEU A 113 35.20 -43.99 -1.42
N SER A 114 36.08 -44.21 -0.46
CA SER A 114 36.92 -45.41 -0.37
C SER A 114 36.80 -46.01 1.03
N ASP A 115 37.00 -47.32 1.17
CA ASP A 115 36.89 -47.98 2.48
C ASP A 115 37.95 -47.48 3.47
N ASN A 116 39.15 -47.14 3.00
CA ASN A 116 40.23 -46.62 3.84
C ASN A 116 39.96 -45.19 4.34
N SER A 117 39.15 -44.41 3.62
CA SER A 117 38.83 -43.01 3.95
C SER A 117 37.35 -42.83 4.33
N PHE A 118 36.68 -43.89 4.76
CA PHE A 118 35.22 -43.89 4.95
C PHE A 118 34.76 -42.76 5.88
N LEU A 119 35.29 -42.70 7.11
CA LEU A 119 34.88 -41.70 8.10
C LEU A 119 35.19 -40.27 7.65
N GLU A 120 36.37 -40.02 7.08
CA GLU A 120 36.73 -38.71 6.52
C GLU A 120 35.77 -38.28 5.40
N THR A 121 35.30 -39.24 4.60
CA THR A 121 34.33 -38.99 3.55
C THR A 121 32.96 -38.61 4.12
N ILE A 122 32.52 -39.29 5.20
CA ILE A 122 31.29 -38.89 5.88
C ILE A 122 31.41 -37.49 6.48
N ASP A 123 32.56 -37.14 7.07
CA ASP A 123 32.78 -35.80 7.62
C ASP A 123 32.70 -34.72 6.52
N LYS A 124 33.21 -35.01 5.32
CA LYS A 124 33.06 -34.11 4.15
C LYS A 124 31.60 -33.97 3.71
N ILE A 125 30.83 -35.05 3.75
CA ILE A 125 29.39 -35.03 3.42
C ILE A 125 28.64 -34.18 4.45
N ASP A 126 28.90 -34.40 5.74
CA ASP A 126 28.28 -33.68 6.85
C ASP A 126 28.59 -32.17 6.79
N ALA A 127 29.86 -31.81 6.58
CA ALA A 127 30.27 -30.42 6.41
C ALA A 127 29.57 -29.75 5.21
N SER A 128 29.41 -30.49 4.11
CA SER A 128 28.69 -30.01 2.93
C SER A 128 27.21 -29.75 3.26
N ILE A 129 26.53 -30.70 3.91
CA ILE A 129 25.14 -30.57 4.33
C ILE A 129 24.97 -29.37 5.27
N SER A 130 25.84 -29.24 6.26
CA SER A 130 25.84 -28.12 7.21
C SER A 130 26.00 -26.77 6.50
N GLY A 131 26.87 -26.69 5.50
CA GLY A 131 27.02 -25.49 4.66
C GLY A 131 25.75 -25.15 3.87
N PHE A 132 25.04 -26.14 3.33
CA PHE A 132 23.75 -25.91 2.65
C PHE A 132 22.66 -25.45 3.62
N LEU A 133 22.54 -26.09 4.78
CA LEU A 133 21.58 -25.70 5.81
C LEU A 133 21.85 -24.27 6.31
N GLY A 134 23.12 -23.93 6.55
CA GLY A 134 23.51 -22.59 6.98
C GLY A 134 23.13 -21.50 5.98
N ARG A 135 23.38 -21.73 4.69
CA ARG A 135 22.94 -20.80 3.62
C ARG A 135 21.41 -20.66 3.58
N LYS A 136 20.69 -21.78 3.65
CA LYS A 136 19.22 -21.80 3.64
C LYS A 136 18.64 -21.02 4.82
N GLU A 137 19.23 -21.12 6.00
CA GLU A 137 18.76 -20.42 7.19
C GLU A 137 19.10 -18.92 7.14
N ALA A 138 20.32 -18.55 6.71
CA ALA A 138 20.69 -17.16 6.51
C ALA A 138 19.79 -16.44 5.49
N GLU A 139 19.43 -17.10 4.39
CA GLU A 139 18.46 -16.55 3.42
C GLU A 139 17.07 -16.32 4.01
N LYS A 140 16.59 -17.21 4.89
CA LYS A 140 15.31 -17.02 5.57
C LYS A 140 15.38 -15.83 6.52
N GLU A 141 16.46 -15.74 7.30
CA GLU A 141 16.67 -14.64 8.24
C GLU A 141 16.75 -13.29 7.51
N ASN A 142 17.50 -13.21 6.41
CA ASN A 142 17.56 -12.01 5.57
C ASN A 142 16.18 -11.61 5.03
N LYS A 143 15.35 -12.56 4.59
CA LYS A 143 13.97 -12.27 4.14
C LYS A 143 13.09 -11.74 5.28
N ILE A 144 13.25 -12.26 6.49
CA ILE A 144 12.53 -11.76 7.67
C ILE A 144 12.97 -10.32 7.99
N ILE A 145 14.27 -10.05 7.92
CA ILE A 145 14.83 -8.71 8.14
C ILE A 145 14.31 -7.72 7.08
N GLU A 146 14.40 -8.07 5.80
CA GLU A 146 13.89 -7.26 4.69
C GLU A 146 12.39 -6.96 4.87
N LYS A 147 11.59 -7.98 5.22
CA LYS A 147 10.16 -7.79 5.49
C LYS A 147 9.92 -6.81 6.63
N LYS A 148 10.65 -6.96 7.74
CA LYS A 148 10.53 -6.07 8.91
C LYS A 148 10.94 -4.64 8.60
N ASP A 149 11.97 -4.45 7.78
CA ASP A 149 12.41 -3.14 7.30
C ASP A 149 11.33 -2.48 6.42
N VAL A 150 10.70 -3.24 5.52
CA VAL A 150 9.56 -2.76 4.71
C VAL A 150 8.36 -2.39 5.59
N GLU A 151 7.99 -3.21 6.57
CA GLU A 151 6.90 -2.91 7.51
C GLU A 151 7.16 -1.63 8.32
N THR A 152 8.39 -1.46 8.80
CA THR A 152 8.81 -0.27 9.56
C THR A 152 8.72 0.98 8.69
N LYS A 153 9.30 0.96 7.48
CA LYS A 153 9.26 2.07 6.54
C LYS A 153 7.84 2.42 6.10
N ALA A 154 6.99 1.42 5.85
CA ALA A 154 5.59 1.63 5.50
C ALA A 154 4.83 2.29 6.66
N SER A 155 5.03 1.83 7.90
CA SER A 155 4.42 2.42 9.09
C SER A 155 4.86 3.87 9.30
N ASP A 156 6.15 4.17 9.15
CA ASP A 156 6.67 5.54 9.26
C ASP A 156 6.07 6.47 8.19
N PHE A 157 6.02 6.00 6.93
CA PHE A 157 5.41 6.76 5.84
C PHE A 157 3.92 7.05 6.07
N ILE A 158 3.17 6.06 6.55
CA ILE A 158 1.74 6.22 6.89
C ILE A 158 1.59 7.27 7.99
N LYS A 159 2.42 7.21 9.04
CA LYS A 159 2.38 8.15 10.15
C LYS A 159 2.69 9.58 9.70
N ASP A 160 3.71 9.76 8.87
CA ASP A 160 4.11 11.06 8.33
C ASP A 160 3.01 11.64 7.42
N SER A 161 2.46 10.81 6.54
CA SER A 161 1.37 11.20 5.63
C SER A 161 0.10 11.60 6.39
N THR A 162 -0.28 10.82 7.40
CA THR A 162 -1.44 11.08 8.26
C THR A 162 -1.24 12.38 9.05
N SER A 163 -0.05 12.59 9.62
CA SER A 163 0.28 13.82 10.35
C SER A 163 0.21 15.06 9.46
N ALA A 164 0.70 14.96 8.22
CA ALA A 164 0.60 16.03 7.23
C ALA A 164 -0.85 16.34 6.84
N LEU A 165 -1.70 15.32 6.70
CA LEU A 165 -3.12 15.48 6.41
C LEU A 165 -3.89 16.11 7.58
N ILE A 166 -3.64 15.69 8.81
CA ILE A 166 -4.25 16.28 10.02
C ILE A 166 -3.92 17.77 10.10
N LYS A 167 -2.67 18.15 9.84
CA LYS A 167 -2.25 19.56 9.82
C LYS A 167 -2.99 20.36 8.74
N ARG A 168 -3.17 19.79 7.55
CA ARG A 168 -3.93 20.41 6.45
C ARG A 168 -5.42 20.52 6.76
N GLU A 169 -6.02 19.50 7.36
CA GLU A 169 -7.41 19.51 7.82
C GLU A 169 -7.65 20.64 8.81
N TRP A 170 -6.79 20.76 9.83
CA TRP A 170 -6.93 21.79 10.85
C TRP A 170 -6.76 23.20 10.27
N ASN A 171 -5.75 23.40 9.42
CA ASN A 171 -5.57 24.67 8.71
C ASN A 171 -6.80 25.04 7.86
N ASN A 172 -7.35 24.09 7.10
CA ASN A 172 -8.54 24.33 6.28
C ASN A 172 -9.77 24.65 7.15
N LYS A 173 -9.96 23.96 8.28
CA LYS A 173 -11.04 24.27 9.23
C LYS A 173 -10.90 25.69 9.79
N ILE A 174 -9.70 26.09 10.17
CA ILE A 174 -9.43 27.45 10.67
C ILE A 174 -9.75 28.50 9.61
N VAL A 175 -9.25 28.32 8.39
CA VAL A 175 -9.53 29.26 7.29
C VAL A 175 -11.04 29.34 7.03
N ALA A 176 -11.75 28.21 7.03
CA ALA A 176 -13.21 28.19 6.88
C ALA A 176 -13.92 28.98 7.98
N TYR A 177 -13.56 28.78 9.25
CA TYR A 177 -14.15 29.53 10.37
C TYR A 177 -13.84 31.03 10.30
N ILE A 178 -12.61 31.40 9.94
CA ILE A 178 -12.23 32.81 9.74
C ILE A 178 -13.10 33.43 8.63
N CYS A 179 -13.28 32.74 7.50
CA CYS A 179 -14.17 33.18 6.44
C CYS A 179 -15.60 33.38 6.97
N TYR A 180 -16.16 32.44 7.72
CA TYR A 180 -17.51 32.60 8.28
C TYR A 180 -17.62 33.79 9.23
N ILE A 181 -16.63 34.02 10.10
CA ILE A 181 -16.60 35.17 11.01
C ILE A 181 -16.55 36.48 10.22
N ILE A 182 -15.70 36.58 9.19
CA ILE A 182 -15.62 37.75 8.31
C ILE A 182 -16.94 37.95 7.54
N GLY A 183 -17.54 36.87 7.04
CA GLY A 183 -18.83 36.90 6.34
C GLY A 183 -19.97 37.42 7.22
N ILE A 184 -20.03 37.01 8.49
CA ILE A 184 -20.99 37.53 9.47
C ILE A 184 -20.67 38.99 9.83
N GLY A 185 -19.40 39.31 10.06
CA GLY A 185 -18.96 40.66 10.41
C GLY A 185 -19.30 41.69 9.32
N THR A 186 -19.15 41.33 8.05
CA THR A 186 -19.53 42.19 6.91
C THR A 186 -21.04 42.44 6.83
N LEU A 187 -21.88 41.46 7.18
CA LEU A 187 -23.34 41.66 7.26
C LEU A 187 -23.72 42.59 8.42
N ILE A 188 -23.13 42.39 9.60
CA ILE A 188 -23.34 43.26 10.76
C ILE A 188 -22.91 44.70 10.43
N TYR A 189 -21.77 44.86 9.76
CA TYR A 189 -21.31 46.17 9.30
C TYR A 189 -22.27 46.82 8.30
N GLY A 190 -22.82 46.05 7.35
CA GLY A 190 -23.85 46.52 6.42
C GLY A 190 -25.12 47.00 7.12
N ILE A 191 -25.58 46.30 8.16
CA ILE A 191 -26.72 46.71 8.98
C ILE A 191 -26.42 48.03 9.71
N ASN A 192 -25.21 48.18 10.27
CA ASN A 192 -24.80 49.42 10.94
C ASN A 192 -24.76 50.63 10.00
N ILE A 193 -24.30 50.45 8.75
CA ILE A 193 -24.37 51.48 7.71
C ILE A 193 -25.83 51.87 7.43
N GLY A 194 -26.72 50.88 7.29
CA GLY A 194 -28.15 51.12 7.08
C GLY A 194 -28.80 51.92 8.22
N ILE A 195 -28.54 51.55 9.48
CA ILE A 195 -29.07 52.24 10.66
C ILE A 195 -28.53 53.68 10.74
N THR A 196 -27.23 53.88 10.49
CA THR A 196 -26.60 55.22 10.53
C THR A 196 -27.16 56.12 9.44
N GLY A 197 -27.40 55.57 8.24
CA GLY A 197 -28.08 56.29 7.17
C GLY A 197 -29.47 56.78 7.57
N PHE A 198 -30.24 55.96 8.31
CA PHE A 198 -31.58 56.34 8.78
C PHE A 198 -31.56 57.40 9.88
N LYS A 199 -30.53 57.43 10.74
CA LYS A 199 -30.41 58.46 11.79
C LYS A 199 -30.22 59.88 11.24
N ASN A 200 -29.67 60.02 10.03
CA ASN A 200 -29.50 61.32 9.38
C ASN A 200 -30.79 61.83 8.71
N PHE A 201 -31.87 61.03 8.72
CA PHE A 201 -33.14 61.36 8.09
C PHE A 201 -33.80 62.65 8.62
N PRO A 202 -33.85 62.93 9.95
CA PRO A 202 -34.50 64.14 10.48
C PRO A 202 -33.82 65.45 10.04
N GLU A 203 -32.48 65.46 9.96
CA GLU A 203 -31.72 66.63 9.51
C GLU A 203 -31.93 66.89 8.01
N ILE A 204 -31.99 65.82 7.21
CA ILE A 204 -32.26 65.89 5.78
C ILE A 204 -33.70 66.35 5.51
N GLN A 205 -34.68 65.88 6.31
CA GLN A 205 -36.07 66.29 6.21
C GLN A 205 -36.24 67.79 6.52
N ALA A 206 -35.57 68.31 7.54
CA ALA A 206 -35.60 69.74 7.87
C ALA A 206 -35.02 70.64 6.78
N LEU A 207 -34.03 70.16 6.02
CA LEU A 207 -33.48 70.85 4.84
C LEU A 207 -34.42 70.80 3.63
N LEU A 208 -35.15 69.68 3.46
CA LEU A 208 -36.11 69.47 2.37
C LEU A 208 -37.27 70.48 2.43
N ASP A 209 -37.76 70.78 3.64
CA ASP A 209 -38.85 71.75 3.86
C ASP A 209 -38.44 73.19 3.47
N LYS A 210 -37.13 73.49 3.46
CA LYS A 210 -36.58 74.84 3.21
C LYS A 210 -36.18 75.07 1.74
N HIS A 211 -35.71 74.02 1.04
CA HIS A 211 -35.27 74.08 -0.35
C HIS A 211 -35.71 72.83 -1.15
N PRO A 212 -37.00 72.69 -1.49
CA PRO A 212 -37.55 71.46 -2.03
C PRO A 212 -36.84 70.98 -3.31
N ASN A 213 -36.64 71.86 -4.30
CA ASN A 213 -36.11 71.47 -5.61
C ASN A 213 -34.62 71.05 -5.63
N GLN A 214 -33.82 71.48 -4.63
CA GLN A 214 -32.40 71.12 -4.56
C GLN A 214 -32.15 69.85 -3.73
N VAL A 215 -33.05 69.52 -2.78
CA VAL A 215 -32.84 68.43 -1.82
C VAL A 215 -33.34 67.08 -2.36
N TRP A 216 -34.34 67.05 -3.25
CA TRP A 216 -34.81 65.81 -3.90
C TRP A 216 -33.70 65.07 -4.66
N GLY A 217 -32.84 65.79 -5.38
CA GLY A 217 -31.70 65.19 -6.09
C GLY A 217 -30.67 64.55 -5.13
N ILE A 218 -30.41 65.19 -3.99
CA ILE A 218 -29.50 64.67 -2.96
C ILE A 218 -30.08 63.42 -2.30
N TYR A 219 -31.39 63.41 -2.02
CA TYR A 219 -32.07 62.25 -1.41
C TYR A 219 -31.99 61.01 -2.31
N ILE A 220 -32.30 61.16 -3.60
CA ILE A 220 -32.21 60.05 -4.57
C ILE A 220 -30.78 59.50 -4.64
N LEU A 221 -29.76 60.35 -4.66
CA LEU A 221 -28.36 59.93 -4.68
C LEU A 221 -27.94 59.20 -3.40
N VAL A 222 -28.40 59.61 -2.22
CA VAL A 222 -28.10 58.95 -0.94
C VAL A 222 -28.76 57.57 -0.85
N VAL A 223 -30.00 57.44 -1.31
CA VAL A 223 -30.71 56.15 -1.37
C VAL A 223 -30.02 55.22 -2.36
N LEU A 224 -29.70 55.70 -3.57
CA LEU A 224 -28.99 54.91 -4.57
C LEU A 224 -27.62 54.43 -4.08
N LYS A 225 -26.83 55.33 -3.45
CA LYS A 225 -25.54 54.99 -2.84
C LYS A 225 -25.69 53.91 -1.77
N SER A 226 -26.70 54.04 -0.90
CA SER A 226 -26.97 53.06 0.17
C SER A 226 -27.34 51.68 -0.39
N ILE A 227 -28.17 51.63 -1.44
CA ILE A 227 -28.53 50.37 -2.13
C ILE A 227 -27.29 49.72 -2.74
N ILE A 228 -26.44 50.49 -3.43
CA ILE A 228 -25.21 49.97 -4.04
C ILE A 228 -24.26 49.42 -2.98
N VAL A 229 -24.04 50.16 -1.89
CA VAL A 229 -23.14 49.73 -0.81
C VAL A 229 -23.66 48.47 -0.12
N ILE A 230 -24.95 48.39 0.20
CA ILE A 230 -25.55 47.20 0.80
C ILE A 230 -25.46 46.00 -0.15
N GLY A 231 -25.75 46.20 -1.45
CA GLY A 231 -25.63 45.15 -2.46
C GLY A 231 -24.20 44.60 -2.59
N LEU A 232 -23.20 45.49 -2.60
CA LEU A 232 -21.78 45.09 -2.61
C LEU A 232 -21.38 44.32 -1.36
N LEU A 233 -21.86 44.74 -0.18
CA LEU A 233 -21.57 44.04 1.08
C LEU A 233 -22.22 42.65 1.15
N ILE A 234 -23.45 42.51 0.65
CA ILE A 234 -24.12 41.20 0.53
C ILE A 234 -23.36 40.29 -0.44
N ALA A 235 -22.95 40.80 -1.59
CA ALA A 235 -22.16 40.04 -2.57
C ALA A 235 -20.81 39.60 -1.99
N ALA A 236 -20.11 40.51 -1.29
CA ALA A 236 -18.85 40.21 -0.62
C ALA A 236 -19.03 39.15 0.49
N SER A 237 -20.07 39.29 1.33
CA SER A 237 -20.38 38.31 2.36
C SER A 237 -20.66 36.93 1.75
N LYS A 238 -21.51 36.86 0.71
CA LYS A 238 -21.82 35.61 -0.01
C LYS A 238 -20.56 34.94 -0.59
N TYR A 239 -19.67 35.72 -1.18
CA TYR A 239 -18.39 35.21 -1.71
C TYR A 239 -17.54 34.59 -0.60
N VAL A 240 -17.36 35.30 0.52
CA VAL A 240 -16.57 34.82 1.66
C VAL A 240 -17.19 33.58 2.31
N PHE A 241 -18.53 33.51 2.43
CA PHE A 241 -19.23 32.30 2.90
C PHE A 241 -19.03 31.11 1.96
N THR A 242 -19.08 31.34 0.66
CA THR A 242 -18.85 30.30 -0.35
C THR A 242 -17.42 29.78 -0.28
N LEU A 243 -16.45 30.68 -0.11
CA LEU A 243 -15.04 30.32 0.09
C LEU A 243 -14.85 29.50 1.37
N GLY A 244 -15.48 29.91 2.48
CA GLY A 244 -15.47 29.17 3.74
C GLY A 244 -16.06 27.75 3.59
N LYS A 245 -17.15 27.60 2.83
CA LYS A 245 -17.75 26.30 2.52
C LYS A 245 -16.79 25.40 1.74
N SER A 246 -16.07 25.94 0.75
CA SER A 246 -15.08 25.18 -0.02
C SER A 246 -13.93 24.69 0.86
N PHE A 247 -13.38 25.54 1.74
CA PHE A 247 -12.35 25.13 2.70
C PHE A 247 -12.86 24.09 3.70
N MET A 248 -14.09 24.24 4.21
CA MET A 248 -14.70 23.26 5.10
C MET A 248 -14.88 21.91 4.40
N HIS A 249 -15.36 21.91 3.15
CA HIS A 249 -15.51 20.68 2.36
C HIS A 249 -14.16 20.00 2.09
N GLU A 250 -13.11 20.78 1.78
CA GLU A 250 -11.76 20.21 1.62
C GLU A 250 -11.21 19.64 2.94
N SER A 251 -11.58 20.23 4.09
CA SER A 251 -11.21 19.66 5.39
C SER A 251 -11.90 18.31 5.65
N LEU A 252 -13.18 18.18 5.33
CA LEU A 252 -13.92 16.91 5.42
C LEU A 252 -13.32 15.86 4.48
N ARG A 253 -12.90 16.26 3.27
CA ARG A 253 -12.21 15.36 2.34
C ARG A 253 -10.87 14.86 2.90
N ASN A 254 -10.11 15.72 3.58
CA ASN A 254 -8.88 15.30 4.25
C ASN A 254 -9.19 14.34 5.41
N ALA A 255 -10.27 14.56 6.16
CA ALA A 255 -10.71 13.63 7.21
C ALA A 255 -11.09 12.25 6.66
N ASP A 256 -11.83 12.21 5.54
CA ASP A 256 -12.16 10.95 4.84
C ASP A 256 -10.89 10.21 4.38
N ARG A 257 -9.89 10.94 3.86
CA ARG A 257 -8.60 10.37 3.46
C ARG A 257 -7.81 9.82 4.64
N ILE A 258 -7.79 10.54 5.77
CA ILE A 258 -7.17 10.07 7.02
C ILE A 258 -7.82 8.76 7.47
N HIS A 259 -9.15 8.67 7.42
CA HIS A 259 -9.87 7.44 7.77
C HIS A 259 -9.51 6.28 6.84
N ALA A 260 -9.49 6.49 5.52
CA ALA A 260 -9.07 5.46 4.55
C ALA A 260 -7.62 4.99 4.82
N ILE A 261 -6.70 5.92 5.09
CA ILE A 261 -5.31 5.62 5.43
C ILE A 261 -5.20 4.79 6.72
N SER A 262 -5.95 5.16 7.75
CA SER A 262 -5.94 4.41 9.02
C SER A 262 -6.45 2.97 8.88
N PHE A 263 -7.34 2.71 7.91
CA PHE A 263 -7.88 1.38 7.67
C PHE A 263 -6.83 0.42 7.09
N GLY A 264 -6.08 0.81 6.07
CA GLY A 264 -5.02 -0.06 5.56
C GLY A 264 -3.76 -0.07 6.47
N GLU A 265 -3.55 0.94 7.33
CA GLU A 265 -2.59 0.81 8.44
C GLU A 265 -2.99 -0.35 9.37
N PHE A 266 -4.26 -0.42 9.75
CA PHE A 266 -4.80 -1.55 10.51
C PHE A 266 -4.65 -2.86 9.74
N TYR A 267 -4.93 -2.87 8.44
CA TYR A 267 -4.80 -4.09 7.63
C TYR A 267 -3.36 -4.61 7.58
N LEU A 268 -2.38 -3.72 7.37
CA LEU A 268 -0.96 -4.09 7.39
C LEU A 268 -0.54 -4.65 8.76
N LYS A 269 -1.02 -4.05 9.86
CA LYS A 269 -0.71 -4.53 11.22
C LYS A 269 -1.40 -5.86 11.55
N ALA A 270 -2.63 -6.07 11.08
CA ALA A 270 -3.41 -7.27 11.37
C ALA A 270 -3.08 -8.46 10.46
N TYR A 271 -2.71 -8.19 9.20
CA TYR A 271 -2.56 -9.20 8.15
C TYR A 271 -1.20 -9.18 7.45
N GLY A 272 -0.25 -8.32 7.82
CA GLY A 272 1.07 -8.22 7.19
C GLY A 272 1.87 -9.54 7.13
N ASP A 273 1.56 -10.50 8.02
CA ASP A 273 2.10 -11.86 7.99
C ASP A 273 1.57 -12.75 6.86
N LYS A 274 0.41 -12.40 6.30
CA LYS A 274 -0.24 -13.14 5.21
C LYS A 274 -0.20 -12.41 3.88
N VAL A 275 0.10 -11.10 3.86
CA VAL A 275 0.25 -10.33 2.62
C VAL A 275 1.60 -10.66 2.00
N GLY A 276 1.63 -11.71 1.18
CA GLY A 276 2.86 -12.29 0.63
C GLY A 276 3.39 -11.60 -0.63
N THR A 277 2.62 -10.69 -1.24
CA THR A 277 2.95 -10.13 -2.56
C THR A 277 2.84 -8.61 -2.59
N HIS A 278 3.84 -7.94 -3.17
CA HIS A 278 3.86 -6.48 -3.42
C HIS A 278 2.58 -5.96 -4.11
N THR A 279 1.93 -6.81 -4.91
CA THR A 279 0.68 -6.52 -5.62
C THR A 279 -0.51 -6.32 -4.69
N GLU A 280 -0.67 -7.17 -3.66
CA GLU A 280 -1.79 -7.07 -2.70
C GLU A 280 -1.67 -5.80 -1.85
N ILE A 281 -0.45 -5.46 -1.42
CA ILE A 281 -0.16 -4.20 -0.73
C ILE A 281 -0.57 -3.02 -1.62
N LYS A 282 -0.15 -3.03 -2.88
CA LYS A 282 -0.47 -1.97 -3.85
C LYS A 282 -1.98 -1.81 -4.05
N GLU A 283 -2.74 -2.89 -4.14
CA GLU A 283 -4.21 -2.85 -4.27
C GLU A 283 -4.87 -2.19 -3.07
N ILE A 284 -4.45 -2.54 -1.85
CA ILE A 284 -4.95 -1.93 -0.60
C ILE A 284 -4.72 -0.41 -0.58
N PHE A 285 -3.56 0.04 -1.07
CA PHE A 285 -3.23 1.46 -1.13
C PHE A 285 -3.83 2.20 -2.34
N GLN A 286 -4.19 1.51 -3.43
CA GLN A 286 -4.81 2.13 -4.60
C GLN A 286 -6.20 2.68 -4.29
N GLU A 287 -6.97 2.00 -3.45
CA GLU A 287 -8.33 2.43 -3.08
C GLU A 287 -8.35 3.66 -2.13
N TRP A 288 -7.22 4.03 -1.55
CA TRP A 288 -7.12 5.23 -0.70
C TRP A 288 -7.17 6.54 -1.49
N ASN A 289 -6.90 6.49 -2.79
CA ASN A 289 -7.05 7.66 -3.64
C ASN A 289 -8.53 7.90 -3.93
N ILE A 290 -9.19 8.67 -3.05
CA ILE A 290 -10.57 9.10 -3.28
C ILE A 290 -10.57 10.11 -4.44
N ASP A 291 -10.84 9.62 -5.66
CA ASP A 291 -10.99 10.38 -6.91
C ASP A 291 -12.28 11.24 -6.91
N LYS A 292 -12.37 12.19 -5.98
CA LYS A 292 -13.41 13.24 -5.97
C LYS A 292 -12.80 14.56 -6.45
N PRO A 293 -13.43 15.29 -7.39
CA PRO A 293 -12.94 16.59 -7.84
C PRO A 293 -12.83 17.58 -6.67
N SER A 294 -11.91 18.55 -6.80
CA SER A 294 -11.64 19.56 -5.77
C SER A 294 -12.89 20.39 -5.45
N ALA A 295 -13.11 20.75 -4.18
CA ALA A 295 -14.20 21.66 -3.80
C ALA A 295 -14.09 23.04 -4.49
N PHE A 296 -12.92 23.36 -5.03
CA PHE A 296 -12.61 24.60 -5.74
C PHE A 296 -12.86 24.52 -7.25
N SER A 297 -13.10 23.33 -7.83
CA SER A 297 -13.34 23.21 -9.28
C SER A 297 -14.74 23.65 -9.71
N ASN A 298 -15.70 23.72 -8.78
CA ASN A 298 -17.10 24.06 -9.05
C ASN A 298 -17.44 25.51 -8.71
N ILE A 299 -16.45 26.40 -8.56
CA ILE A 299 -16.70 27.83 -8.37
C ILE A 299 -16.98 28.45 -9.74
N ASP A 300 -18.16 28.19 -10.28
CA ASP A 300 -18.62 28.81 -11.52
C ASP A 300 -19.12 30.23 -11.25
N THR A 301 -18.66 31.18 -12.07
CA THR A 301 -19.09 32.59 -12.04
C THR A 301 -20.57 32.79 -12.31
N SER A 302 -21.25 31.78 -12.88
CA SER A 302 -22.70 31.76 -13.13
C SER A 302 -23.56 31.50 -11.89
N SER A 303 -22.95 31.13 -10.75
CA SER A 303 -23.65 31.03 -9.45
C SER A 303 -23.90 32.40 -8.78
N TYR A 304 -23.43 33.48 -9.41
CA TYR A 304 -23.86 34.86 -9.14
C TYR A 304 -25.31 35.05 -9.63
N ASP A 305 -26.23 34.72 -8.72
CA ASP A 305 -27.68 34.69 -8.89
C ASP A 305 -28.28 35.92 -9.65
N PRO A 306 -28.86 35.74 -10.85
CA PRO A 306 -29.56 36.79 -11.60
C PRO A 306 -30.80 37.37 -10.89
N LYS A 307 -31.31 36.71 -9.83
CA LYS A 307 -32.50 37.17 -9.11
C LYS A 307 -32.33 38.49 -8.37
N PHE A 308 -31.12 38.82 -7.90
CA PHE A 308 -30.89 40.13 -7.28
C PHE A 308 -30.97 41.24 -8.32
N SER A 309 -30.34 41.07 -9.49
CA SER A 309 -30.45 42.01 -10.59
C SER A 309 -31.88 42.12 -11.11
N ASP A 310 -32.62 41.02 -11.22
CA ASP A 310 -34.00 41.02 -11.71
C ASP A 310 -34.94 41.76 -10.75
N ASN A 311 -34.84 41.50 -9.44
CA ASN A 311 -35.62 42.21 -8.43
C ASN A 311 -35.25 43.70 -8.36
N LEU A 312 -33.98 44.06 -8.54
CA LEU A 312 -33.53 45.46 -8.55
C LEU A 312 -34.05 46.20 -9.79
N VAL A 313 -34.03 45.55 -10.96
CA VAL A 313 -34.61 46.07 -12.20
C VAL A 313 -36.13 46.24 -12.08
N GLU A 314 -36.82 45.32 -11.41
CA GLU A 314 -38.26 45.42 -11.16
C GLU A 314 -38.61 46.57 -10.20
N ILE A 315 -37.81 46.77 -9.14
CA ILE A 315 -37.95 47.92 -8.23
C ILE A 315 -37.68 49.25 -8.97
N ILE A 316 -36.68 49.30 -9.86
CA ILE A 316 -36.39 50.50 -10.66
C ILE A 316 -37.53 50.77 -11.66
N LYS A 317 -38.07 49.74 -12.33
CA LYS A 317 -39.20 49.88 -13.26
C LYS A 317 -40.46 50.36 -12.56
N THR A 318 -40.77 49.82 -11.38
CA THR A 318 -41.95 50.24 -10.60
C THR A 318 -41.82 51.68 -10.12
N LEU A 319 -40.65 52.10 -9.63
CA LEU A 319 -40.37 53.50 -9.29
C LEU A 319 -40.48 54.43 -10.50
N SER A 320 -39.89 54.05 -11.64
CA SER A 320 -39.96 54.84 -12.89
C SER A 320 -41.39 54.99 -13.41
N SER A 321 -42.21 53.94 -13.33
CA SER A 321 -43.62 53.98 -13.72
C SER A 321 -44.46 54.90 -12.83
N LYS A 322 -44.14 54.96 -11.52
CA LYS A 322 -44.84 55.80 -10.55
C LYS A 322 -44.52 57.28 -10.71
N VAL A 323 -43.28 57.62 -11.09
CA VAL A 323 -42.85 58.99 -11.40
C VAL A 323 -43.50 59.49 -12.70
N LYS A 324 -43.70 58.62 -13.70
CA LYS A 324 -44.42 58.97 -14.95
C LYS A 324 -45.93 59.17 -14.78
N SER A 325 -46.53 58.67 -13.70
CA SER A 325 -47.97 58.81 -13.42
C SER A 325 -48.31 60.03 -12.55
N SER A 326 -47.32 60.81 -12.13
CA SER A 326 -47.47 61.97 -11.25
C SER A 326 -47.20 63.33 -11.91
N ASP A 327 -46.95 63.35 -13.23
CA ASP A 327 -46.99 64.53 -14.10
C ASP A 327 -48.34 64.58 -14.84
#